data_AF-K9XSL9-F1
#
_entry.id   AF-K9XSL9-F1
#
_cell.length_a   1.000
_cell.length_b   1.000
_cell.length_c   1.000
_cell.angle_alpha   90.00
_cell.angle_beta   90.00
_cell.angle_gamma   90.00
#
_symmetry.space_group_name_H-M   'P 1'
#
loop_
_entity.id
_entity.type
_entity.pdbx_description
1 polymer ?
#
loop_
_entity_poly.entity_id
_entity_poly.type
_entity_poly.pdbx_seq_one_letter_code
_entity_poly.pdbx_strand_id
1 'polypeptide(L)'
;MLNHPCRVLLVEDEPEDLEKLKTILTNARSASFRRGFNLTRAETLAEGKQLIAQAEFEVVILDLMLPDSRGLNTLREMQSLNSKVPIIVLTSIEDEIVAVKVLELGACGYLPKNVLAQNLLIYAIRTAIERKLQLAKFEEWQKQQPAQEIALLENFLNEQLLSSESLHKKMPDIVAEIKEHYHDLLDRFVEQKLYQVQYQIACQIDVLVEQLGYLQATPRDLVEVHSAILKQKQATLGHRQAMTYTIEGRYLLLEMMGKLAAYYRKYYIGLNKINLAQNYNNEVSRSNQISNT
;
A
#
# COMPACT_ATOMS: atom_id res chain seq x y z
N MET A 1 12.67 -5.30 -19.52
CA MET A 1 13.45 -4.40 -20.38
C MET A 1 12.50 -3.61 -21.26
N LEU A 2 12.90 -2.43 -21.73
CA LEU A 2 12.03 -1.54 -22.49
C LEU A 2 11.70 -2.16 -23.85
N ASN A 3 10.42 -2.17 -24.22
CA ASN A 3 9.95 -2.66 -25.52
C ASN A 3 9.98 -1.58 -26.62
N HIS A 4 10.36 -0.36 -26.26
CA HIS A 4 10.52 0.82 -27.11
C HIS A 4 11.95 1.38 -26.95
N PRO A 5 12.39 2.29 -27.84
CA PRO A 5 13.64 3.03 -27.65
C PRO A 5 13.65 3.77 -26.31
N CYS A 6 14.80 3.78 -25.64
CA CYS A 6 14.99 4.53 -24.40
C CYS A 6 15.18 6.02 -24.73
N ARG A 7 14.17 6.83 -24.45
CA ARG A 7 14.15 8.29 -24.52
C ARG A 7 14.96 8.86 -23.36
N VAL A 8 16.07 9.48 -23.71
CA VAL A 8 17.03 10.11 -22.80
C VAL A 8 16.91 11.62 -23.01
N LEU A 9 16.63 12.36 -21.94
CA LEU A 9 16.77 13.80 -21.94
C LEU A 9 18.18 14.15 -21.47
N LEU A 10 18.97 14.79 -22.32
CA LEU A 10 20.27 15.37 -21.96
C LEU A 10 20.09 16.87 -21.76
N VAL A 11 20.40 17.38 -20.57
CA VAL A 11 20.42 18.80 -20.26
C VAL A 11 21.89 19.24 -20.18
N GLU A 12 22.37 19.85 -21.26
CA GLU A 12 23.79 20.11 -21.56
C GLU A 12 23.94 21.20 -22.65
N ASP A 13 24.70 22.25 -22.38
CA ASP A 13 24.96 23.36 -23.31
C ASP A 13 26.17 23.14 -24.22
N GLU A 14 27.09 22.23 -23.87
CA GLU A 14 28.27 21.96 -24.68
C GLU A 14 27.99 20.96 -25.83
N PRO A 15 28.16 21.35 -27.11
CA PRO A 15 27.86 20.48 -28.25
C PRO A 15 28.81 19.28 -28.36
N GLU A 16 30.03 19.40 -27.82
CA GLU A 16 31.00 18.29 -27.81
C GLU A 16 30.49 17.12 -26.95
N ASP A 17 29.87 17.41 -25.81
CA ASP A 17 29.35 16.41 -24.89
C ASP A 17 28.11 15.72 -25.46
N LEU A 18 27.27 16.45 -26.20
CA LEU A 18 26.19 15.87 -26.98
C LEU A 18 26.71 14.82 -27.97
N GLU A 19 27.71 15.16 -28.79
CA GLU A 19 28.23 14.25 -29.81
C GLU A 19 28.94 13.04 -29.20
N LYS A 20 29.67 13.22 -28.09
CA LYS A 20 30.23 12.11 -27.30
C LYS A 20 29.14 11.16 -26.80
N LEU A 21 28.09 11.70 -26.18
CA LEU A 21 27.01 10.90 -25.62
C LEU A 21 26.21 10.18 -26.71
N LYS A 22 25.90 10.85 -27.83
CA LYS A 22 25.28 10.23 -29.01
C LYS A 22 26.11 9.07 -29.54
N THR A 23 27.43 9.24 -29.65
CA THR A 23 28.35 8.20 -30.10
C THR A 23 28.30 6.99 -29.17
N ILE A 24 28.39 7.22 -27.87
CA ILE A 24 28.33 6.17 -26.85
C ILE A 24 26.99 5.41 -26.93
N LEU A 25 25.86 6.13 -26.97
CA LEU A 25 24.52 5.53 -26.94
C LEU A 25 24.17 4.81 -28.25
N THR A 26 24.62 5.31 -29.41
CA THR A 26 24.44 4.65 -30.72
C THR A 26 25.22 3.35 -30.81
N ASN A 27 26.46 3.33 -30.28
CA ASN A 27 27.32 2.15 -30.29
C ASN A 27 26.98 1.13 -29.18
N ALA A 28 26.07 1.50 -28.26
CA ALA A 28 25.68 0.65 -27.15
C ALA A 28 24.88 -0.58 -27.60
N ARG A 29 25.56 -1.72 -27.69
CA ARG A 29 24.93 -3.03 -27.82
C ARG A 29 24.62 -3.59 -26.43
N SER A 30 23.41 -3.30 -25.93
CA SER A 30 22.94 -3.81 -24.64
C SER A 30 21.70 -4.67 -24.82
N ALA A 31 21.69 -5.85 -24.18
CA ALA A 31 20.49 -6.67 -24.10
C ALA A 31 19.30 -5.90 -23.50
N SER A 32 19.58 -4.88 -22.68
CA SER A 32 18.61 -4.02 -21.98
C SER A 32 17.92 -2.99 -22.85
N PHE A 33 18.57 -2.62 -23.94
CA PHE A 33 18.15 -1.53 -24.82
C PHE A 33 18.23 -1.99 -26.28
N ARG A 34 17.55 -3.11 -26.60
CA ARG A 34 17.57 -3.71 -27.95
C ARG A 34 17.05 -2.76 -29.04
N ARG A 35 16.15 -1.85 -28.67
CA ARG A 35 15.57 -0.83 -29.56
C ARG A 35 16.42 0.46 -29.62
N GLY A 36 17.58 0.48 -28.96
CA GLY A 36 18.47 1.62 -28.89
C GLY A 36 17.97 2.74 -27.99
N PHE A 37 18.57 3.92 -28.17
CA PHE A 37 18.30 5.14 -27.43
C PHE A 37 17.81 6.24 -28.38
N ASN A 38 16.92 7.08 -27.89
CA ASN A 38 16.52 8.33 -28.53
C ASN A 38 16.96 9.48 -27.62
N LEU A 39 17.89 10.30 -28.09
CA LEU A 39 18.45 11.40 -27.29
C LEU A 39 17.79 12.72 -27.68
N THR A 40 17.22 13.40 -26.70
CA THR A 40 16.73 14.78 -26.84
C THR A 40 17.61 15.69 -26.01
N ARG A 41 18.04 16.82 -26.58
CA ARG A 41 18.90 17.80 -25.91
C ARG A 41 18.06 18.98 -25.42
N ALA A 42 18.42 19.50 -24.24
CA ALA A 42 18.13 20.85 -23.79
C ALA A 42 19.46 21.57 -23.49
N GLU A 43 19.61 22.81 -23.91
CA GLU A 43 20.83 23.61 -23.69
C GLU A 43 20.76 24.43 -22.39
N THR A 44 19.58 24.51 -21.78
CA THR A 44 19.35 25.23 -20.52
C THR A 44 18.51 24.41 -19.56
N LEU A 45 18.62 24.71 -18.27
CA LEU A 45 17.76 24.08 -17.27
C LEU A 45 16.29 24.42 -17.53
N ALA A 46 16.00 25.67 -17.90
CA ALA A 46 14.64 26.10 -18.26
C ALA A 46 14.03 25.26 -19.39
N GLU A 47 14.79 25.01 -20.46
CA GLU A 47 14.36 24.15 -21.56
C GLU A 47 14.20 22.70 -21.11
N GLY A 48 15.14 22.16 -20.32
CA GLY A 48 15.04 20.80 -19.78
C GLY A 48 13.78 20.59 -18.94
N LYS A 49 13.43 21.60 -18.12
CA LYS A 49 12.20 21.64 -17.33
C LYS A 49 10.93 21.72 -18.19
N GLN A 50 10.98 22.45 -19.31
CA GLN A 50 9.87 22.50 -20.26
C GLN A 50 9.67 21.15 -20.96
N LEU A 51 10.76 20.54 -21.47
CA LEU A 51 10.70 19.28 -22.20
C LEU A 51 10.20 18.14 -21.33
N ILE A 52 10.70 18.01 -20.09
CA ILE A 52 10.27 16.94 -19.18
C ILE A 52 8.79 17.05 -18.77
N ALA A 53 8.20 18.24 -18.86
CA ALA A 53 6.78 18.46 -18.63
C ALA A 53 5.91 18.15 -19.86
N GLN A 54 6.47 18.25 -21.07
CA GLN A 54 5.74 18.09 -22.34
C GLN A 54 5.88 16.68 -22.94
N ALA A 55 6.95 15.97 -22.61
CA ALA A 55 7.24 14.64 -23.13
C ALA A 55 7.68 13.69 -22.02
N GLU A 56 7.44 12.41 -22.24
CA GLU A 56 7.92 11.37 -21.35
C GLU A 56 9.35 10.97 -21.70
N PHE A 57 10.18 10.84 -20.67
CA PHE A 57 11.55 10.35 -20.75
C PHE A 57 11.73 9.19 -19.77
N GLU A 58 12.60 8.23 -20.09
CA GLU A 58 12.93 7.15 -19.16
C GLU A 58 14.09 7.52 -18.24
N VAL A 59 14.93 8.49 -18.62
CA VAL A 59 16.02 9.00 -17.80
C VAL A 59 16.40 10.42 -18.21
N VAL A 60 16.83 11.22 -17.24
CA VAL A 60 17.47 12.52 -17.45
C VAL A 60 18.95 12.38 -17.16
N ILE A 61 19.79 12.90 -18.05
CA ILE A 61 21.21 13.13 -17.83
C ILE A 61 21.39 14.64 -17.69
N LEU A 62 21.89 15.08 -16.55
CA LEU A 62 21.92 16.48 -16.15
C LEU A 62 23.35 16.94 -15.88
N ASP A 63 23.84 17.96 -16.58
CA ASP A 63 24.99 18.71 -16.10
C ASP A 63 24.57 19.68 -14.98
N LEU A 64 25.46 19.85 -14.00
CA LEU A 64 25.32 20.84 -12.95
C LEU A 64 25.81 22.23 -13.38
N MET A 65 26.58 22.34 -14.46
CA MET A 65 27.03 23.62 -14.98
C MET A 65 26.29 23.93 -16.28
N LEU A 66 25.30 24.82 -16.20
CA LEU A 66 24.55 25.30 -17.35
C LEU A 66 24.62 26.84 -17.41
N PRO A 67 24.29 27.46 -18.54
CA PRO A 67 24.31 28.92 -18.68
C PRO A 67 23.35 29.63 -17.69
N ASP A 68 22.24 28.98 -17.34
CA ASP A 68 21.15 29.51 -16.52
C ASP A 68 21.06 28.93 -15.11
N SER A 69 21.87 27.91 -14.76
CA SER A 69 21.87 27.31 -13.41
C SER A 69 23.20 26.64 -13.07
N ARG A 70 23.54 26.56 -11.77
CA ARG A 70 24.85 26.06 -11.30
C ARG A 70 24.77 25.15 -10.08
N GLY A 71 25.61 24.12 -10.09
CA GLY A 71 25.89 23.22 -8.98
C GLY A 71 24.65 22.45 -8.53
N LEU A 72 24.53 22.23 -7.21
CA LEU A 72 23.43 21.47 -6.62
C LEU A 72 22.05 22.12 -6.80
N ASN A 73 22.00 23.43 -7.06
CA ASN A 73 20.73 24.12 -7.30
C ASN A 73 20.09 23.64 -8.60
N THR A 74 20.89 23.36 -9.64
CA THR A 74 20.43 22.80 -10.91
C THR A 74 19.65 21.49 -10.70
N LEU A 75 20.20 20.59 -9.89
CA LEU A 75 19.53 19.32 -9.55
C LEU A 75 18.24 19.55 -8.77
N ARG A 76 18.26 20.42 -7.75
CA ARG A 76 17.07 20.71 -6.92
C ARG A 76 15.93 21.27 -7.76
N GLU A 77 16.23 22.21 -8.65
CA GLU A 77 15.24 22.83 -9.53
C GLU A 77 14.70 21.87 -10.60
N MET A 78 15.52 20.93 -11.07
CA MET A 78 15.05 19.87 -11.97
C MET A 78 14.14 18.87 -11.22
N GLN A 79 14.48 18.54 -9.98
CA GLN A 79 13.69 17.65 -9.13
C GLN A 79 12.38 18.27 -8.63
N SER A 80 12.31 19.60 -8.49
CA SER A 80 11.11 20.29 -7.97
C SER A 80 9.87 20.08 -8.84
N LEU A 81 10.04 19.66 -10.09
CA LEU A 81 8.95 19.23 -10.97
C LEU A 81 8.30 17.90 -10.54
N ASN A 82 8.77 17.31 -9.44
CA ASN A 82 8.32 16.03 -8.88
C ASN A 82 8.26 14.92 -9.95
N SER A 83 9.25 14.95 -10.85
CA SER A 83 9.34 14.04 -11.97
C SER A 83 9.59 12.62 -11.47
N LYS A 84 8.76 11.67 -11.92
CA LYS A 84 8.99 10.23 -11.69
C LYS A 84 10.23 9.71 -12.42
N VAL A 85 10.80 10.51 -13.31
CA VAL A 85 11.94 10.14 -14.15
C VAL A 85 13.23 10.17 -13.31
N PRO A 86 14.06 9.11 -13.36
CA PRO A 86 15.35 9.12 -12.70
C PRO A 86 16.29 10.17 -13.31
N ILE A 87 17.03 10.88 -12.46
CA ILE A 87 18.05 11.85 -12.88
C ILE A 87 19.43 11.26 -12.56
N ILE A 88 20.30 11.22 -13.56
CA ILE A 88 21.72 10.91 -13.44
C ILE A 88 22.48 12.21 -13.68
N VAL A 89 23.34 12.59 -12.75
CA VAL A 89 24.19 13.76 -12.91
C VAL A 89 25.44 13.36 -13.71
N LEU A 90 25.74 14.10 -14.78
CA LEU A 90 26.95 13.96 -15.59
C LEU A 90 27.66 15.31 -15.64
N THR A 91 28.79 15.47 -14.95
CA THR A 91 29.43 16.79 -14.79
C THR A 91 30.96 16.72 -14.79
N SER A 92 31.60 17.85 -15.12
CA SER A 92 33.06 18.04 -15.03
C SER A 92 33.53 18.45 -13.63
N ILE A 93 32.62 18.69 -12.69
CA ILE A 93 32.97 18.99 -11.29
C ILE A 93 33.52 17.72 -10.66
N GLU A 94 34.79 17.70 -10.28
CA GLU A 94 35.44 16.56 -9.64
C GLU A 94 35.63 16.83 -8.14
N ASP A 95 34.53 16.74 -7.38
CA ASP A 95 34.54 16.90 -5.93
C ASP A 95 33.70 15.78 -5.28
N GLU A 96 34.33 14.96 -4.45
CA GLU A 96 33.67 13.87 -3.72
C GLU A 96 32.55 14.39 -2.82
N ILE A 97 32.70 15.58 -2.24
CA ILE A 97 31.67 16.21 -1.41
C ILE A 97 30.44 16.55 -2.26
N VAL A 98 30.65 16.98 -3.51
CA VAL A 98 29.55 17.24 -4.45
C VAL A 98 28.88 15.92 -4.84
N ALA A 99 29.64 14.87 -5.13
CA ALA A 99 29.10 13.56 -5.48
C ALA A 99 28.18 13.00 -4.39
N VAL A 100 28.59 13.06 -3.11
CA VAL A 100 27.77 12.64 -1.97
C VAL A 100 26.49 13.47 -1.90
N LYS A 101 26.59 14.80 -1.96
CA LYS A 101 25.42 15.70 -1.89
C LYS A 101 24.44 15.50 -3.04
N VAL A 102 24.92 15.20 -4.25
CA VAL A 102 24.06 14.87 -5.40
C VAL A 102 23.20 13.65 -5.12
N LEU A 103 23.80 12.59 -4.56
CA LEU A 103 23.08 11.37 -4.20
C LEU A 103 22.11 11.60 -3.02
N GLU A 104 22.52 12.36 -2.00
CA GLU A 104 21.65 12.75 -0.87
C GLU A 104 20.43 13.56 -1.31
N LEU A 105 20.58 14.41 -2.33
CA LEU A 105 19.47 15.14 -2.93
C LEU A 105 18.54 14.23 -3.76
N GLY A 106 18.86 12.95 -3.94
CA GLY A 106 17.99 11.97 -4.58
C GLY A 106 18.26 11.75 -6.08
N ALA A 107 19.42 12.18 -6.59
CA ALA A 107 19.87 11.72 -7.90
C ALA A 107 20.06 10.19 -7.88
N CYS A 108 19.70 9.53 -8.97
CA CYS A 108 19.82 8.08 -9.10
C CYS A 108 21.24 7.63 -9.43
N GLY A 109 22.11 8.55 -9.87
CA GLY A 109 23.52 8.30 -10.13
C GLY A 109 24.30 9.60 -10.33
N TYR A 110 25.62 9.49 -10.21
CA TYR A 110 26.59 10.54 -10.43
C TYR A 110 27.72 9.97 -11.28
N LEU A 111 28.04 10.64 -12.38
CA LEU A 111 29.06 10.25 -13.34
C LEU A 111 29.97 11.47 -13.62
N PRO A 112 31.25 11.42 -13.25
CA PRO A 112 32.20 12.43 -13.72
C PRO A 112 32.45 12.28 -15.24
N LYS A 113 32.47 13.38 -15.98
CA LYS A 113 32.66 13.38 -17.45
C LYS A 113 34.03 12.79 -17.86
N ASN A 114 35.06 12.95 -17.05
CA ASN A 114 36.43 12.47 -17.33
C ASN A 114 36.58 10.94 -17.38
N VAL A 115 35.72 10.19 -16.69
CA VAL A 115 35.71 8.72 -16.64
C VAL A 115 34.53 8.12 -17.41
N LEU A 116 33.89 8.92 -18.26
CA LEU A 116 32.73 8.50 -19.03
C LEU A 116 33.11 7.37 -19.99
N ALA A 117 32.68 6.16 -19.66
CA ALA A 117 32.82 4.97 -20.50
C ALA A 117 31.44 4.43 -20.90
N GLN A 118 31.37 3.82 -22.09
CA GLN A 118 30.12 3.28 -22.63
C GLN A 118 29.44 2.30 -21.67
N ASN A 119 30.17 1.33 -21.13
CA ASN A 119 29.61 0.33 -20.22
C ASN A 119 29.09 0.96 -18.92
N LEU A 120 29.79 1.97 -18.40
CA LEU A 120 29.42 2.65 -17.16
C LEU A 120 28.14 3.47 -17.33
N LEU A 121 28.04 4.25 -18.41
CA LEU A 121 26.84 5.03 -18.71
C LEU A 121 25.61 4.12 -18.89
N ILE A 122 25.75 3.05 -19.67
CA ILE A 122 24.65 2.11 -19.93
C ILE A 122 24.22 1.39 -18.65
N TYR A 123 25.18 1.02 -17.80
CA TYR A 123 24.89 0.43 -16.49
C TYR A 123 24.14 1.42 -15.58
N ALA A 124 24.59 2.68 -15.53
CA ALA A 124 23.97 3.73 -14.74
C ALA A 124 22.52 3.99 -15.19
N ILE A 125 22.30 4.17 -16.50
CA ILE A 125 20.96 4.36 -17.08
C ILE A 125 20.06 3.17 -16.73
N ARG A 126 20.54 1.93 -16.96
CA ARG A 126 19.75 0.72 -16.65
C ARG A 126 19.36 0.67 -15.18
N THR A 127 20.33 0.85 -14.28
CA THR A 127 20.11 0.72 -12.84
C THR A 127 19.17 1.82 -12.32
N ALA A 128 19.30 3.04 -12.85
CA ALA A 128 18.42 4.15 -12.49
C ALA A 128 16.97 3.91 -12.91
N ILE A 129 16.74 3.43 -14.14
CA ILE A 129 15.41 3.05 -14.64
C ILE A 129 14.84 1.89 -13.84
N GLU A 130 15.63 0.82 -13.62
CA GLU A 130 15.18 -0.36 -12.88
C GLU A 130 14.76 -0.01 -11.45
N ARG A 131 15.53 0.81 -10.74
CA ARG A 131 15.19 1.28 -9.39
C ARG A 131 13.87 2.07 -9.39
N LYS A 132 13.68 2.99 -10.33
CA LYS A 132 12.42 3.76 -10.41
C LYS A 132 11.21 2.88 -10.76
N LEU A 133 11.38 1.91 -11.66
CA LEU A 133 10.32 0.94 -11.96
C LEU A 133 9.99 0.04 -10.77
N GLN A 134 10.99 -0.38 -9.99
CA GLN A 134 10.76 -1.18 -8.77
C GLN A 134 10.00 -0.38 -7.72
N LEU A 135 10.38 0.89 -7.48
CA LEU A 135 9.66 1.77 -6.57
C LEU A 135 8.21 2.01 -7.03
N ALA A 136 8.00 2.30 -8.32
CA ALA A 136 6.67 2.49 -8.87
C ALA A 136 5.80 1.22 -8.74
N LYS A 137 6.37 0.03 -9.01
CA LYS A 137 5.68 -1.25 -8.83
C LYS A 137 5.34 -1.51 -7.36
N PHE A 138 6.25 -1.18 -6.46
CA PHE A 138 6.02 -1.32 -5.02
C PHE A 138 4.91 -0.38 -4.54
N GLU A 139 4.93 0.89 -4.97
CA GLU A 139 3.86 1.85 -4.70
C GLU A 139 2.51 1.38 -5.25
N GLU A 140 2.49 0.82 -6.46
CA GLU A 140 1.27 0.28 -7.07
C GLU A 140 0.77 -0.97 -6.33
N TRP A 141 1.68 -1.87 -5.95
CA TRP A 141 1.34 -3.06 -5.16
C TRP A 141 0.77 -2.68 -3.79
N GLN A 142 1.37 -1.68 -3.12
CA GLN A 142 0.82 -1.12 -1.89
C GLN A 142 -0.59 -0.57 -2.14
N LYS A 143 -0.80 0.23 -3.21
CA LYS A 143 -2.12 0.80 -3.55
C LYS A 143 -3.23 -0.23 -3.67
N GLN A 144 -2.93 -1.40 -4.19
CA GLN A 144 -3.90 -2.47 -4.41
C GLN A 144 -4.15 -3.33 -3.16
N GLN A 145 -3.26 -3.29 -2.17
CA GLN A 145 -3.31 -4.15 -1.00
C GLN A 145 -4.62 -4.04 -0.18
N PRO A 146 -5.17 -2.85 0.10
CA PRO A 146 -6.46 -2.74 0.79
C PRO A 146 -7.62 -3.39 0.02
N ALA A 147 -7.65 -3.21 -1.31
CA ALA A 147 -8.68 -3.82 -2.16
C ALA A 147 -8.56 -5.35 -2.18
N GLN A 148 -7.33 -5.86 -2.24
CA GLN A 148 -7.06 -7.30 -2.21
C GLN A 148 -7.51 -7.94 -0.89
N GLU A 149 -7.30 -7.26 0.23
CA GLU A 149 -7.75 -7.73 1.54
C GLU A 149 -9.29 -7.80 1.61
N ILE A 150 -9.98 -6.74 1.18
CA ILE A 150 -11.45 -6.73 1.15
C ILE A 150 -11.97 -7.84 0.23
N ALA A 151 -11.35 -8.03 -0.95
CA ALA A 151 -11.72 -9.10 -1.87
C ALA A 151 -11.51 -10.50 -1.26
N LEU A 152 -10.45 -10.69 -0.45
CA LEU A 152 -10.22 -11.95 0.27
C LEU A 152 -11.34 -12.21 1.30
N LEU A 153 -11.76 -11.18 2.04
CA LEU A 153 -12.88 -11.29 2.97
C LEU A 153 -14.20 -11.60 2.23
N GLU A 154 -14.49 -10.92 1.12
CA GLU A 154 -15.67 -11.17 0.30
C GLU A 154 -15.68 -12.60 -0.27
N ASN A 155 -14.53 -13.11 -0.74
CA ASN A 155 -14.41 -14.49 -1.20
C ASN A 155 -14.62 -15.50 -0.08
N PHE A 156 -14.05 -15.27 1.10
CA PHE A 156 -14.30 -16.10 2.28
C PHE A 156 -15.79 -16.17 2.64
N LEU A 157 -16.49 -15.02 2.60
CA LEU A 157 -17.93 -14.95 2.83
C LEU A 157 -18.75 -15.74 1.80
N ASN A 158 -18.27 -15.82 0.56
CA ASN A 158 -18.90 -16.55 -0.54
C ASN A 158 -18.64 -18.07 -0.49
N GLU A 159 -17.45 -18.51 -0.06
CA GLU A 159 -17.13 -19.95 0.03
C GLU A 159 -17.87 -20.65 1.18
N GLN A 160 -18.21 -19.95 2.26
CA GLN A 160 -18.98 -20.50 3.39
C GLN A 160 -20.49 -20.69 3.11
N LEU A 161 -20.94 -20.70 1.84
CA LEU A 161 -22.35 -20.67 1.43
C LEU A 161 -23.23 -21.88 1.82
N LEU A 162 -22.73 -22.86 2.58
CA LEU A 162 -23.41 -24.15 2.77
C LEU A 162 -24.17 -24.34 4.09
N SER A 163 -24.36 -23.35 4.98
CA SER A 163 -25.05 -23.67 6.25
C SER A 163 -25.93 -22.64 6.98
N SER A 164 -25.93 -21.34 6.66
CA SER A 164 -26.90 -20.40 7.29
C SER A 164 -27.17 -19.14 6.47
N GLU A 165 -28.41 -18.65 6.53
CA GLU A 165 -28.78 -17.30 6.06
C GLU A 165 -28.09 -16.23 6.91
N SER A 166 -27.45 -15.25 6.26
CA SER A 166 -26.81 -14.09 6.89
C SER A 166 -27.83 -13.27 7.70
N LEU A 167 -27.38 -12.72 8.83
CA LEU A 167 -28.17 -11.83 9.69
C LEU A 167 -28.69 -10.62 8.91
N HIS A 168 -27.94 -10.15 7.92
CA HIS A 168 -28.34 -9.03 7.07
C HIS A 168 -29.63 -9.30 6.29
N LYS A 169 -29.85 -10.54 5.85
CA LYS A 169 -31.11 -10.93 5.17
C LYS A 169 -32.29 -11.02 6.14
N LYS A 170 -32.03 -11.46 7.37
CA LYS A 170 -33.08 -11.66 8.38
C LYS A 170 -33.54 -10.35 9.01
N MET A 171 -32.61 -9.43 9.27
CA MET A 171 -32.84 -8.23 10.07
C MET A 171 -32.07 -7.02 9.50
N PRO A 172 -32.47 -6.48 8.33
CA PRO A 172 -31.70 -5.46 7.63
C PRO A 172 -31.55 -4.15 8.42
N ASP A 173 -32.61 -3.70 9.10
CA ASP A 173 -32.59 -2.44 9.85
C ASP A 173 -31.65 -2.49 11.07
N ILE A 174 -31.66 -3.61 11.79
CA ILE A 174 -30.78 -3.82 12.95
C ILE A 174 -29.33 -3.93 12.50
N VAL A 175 -29.07 -4.59 11.37
CA VAL A 175 -27.72 -4.68 10.81
C VAL A 175 -27.21 -3.31 10.35
N ALA A 176 -28.09 -2.42 9.89
CA ALA A 176 -27.70 -1.04 9.58
C ALA A 176 -27.26 -0.29 10.84
N GLU A 177 -27.99 -0.41 11.95
CA GLU A 177 -27.59 0.18 13.24
C GLU A 177 -26.23 -0.37 13.73
N ILE A 178 -26.02 -1.68 13.63
CA ILE A 178 -24.74 -2.32 13.99
C ILE A 178 -23.60 -1.81 13.11
N LYS A 179 -23.84 -1.59 11.82
CA LYS A 179 -22.84 -1.04 10.89
C LYS A 179 -22.40 0.36 11.31
N GLU A 180 -23.33 1.23 11.70
CA GLU A 180 -23.01 2.57 12.21
C GLU A 180 -22.20 2.50 13.52
N HIS A 181 -22.61 1.67 14.48
CA HIS A 181 -21.85 1.50 15.73
C HIS A 181 -20.45 0.92 15.49
N TYR A 182 -20.32 -0.03 14.56
CA TYR A 182 -19.04 -0.62 14.19
C TYR A 182 -18.13 0.39 13.49
N HIS A 183 -18.70 1.21 12.60
CA HIS A 183 -18.00 2.29 11.92
C HIS A 183 -17.36 3.26 12.93
N ASP A 184 -18.14 3.77 13.87
CA ASP A 184 -17.65 4.70 14.91
C ASP A 184 -16.58 4.06 15.81
N LEU A 185 -16.77 2.78 16.15
CA LEU A 185 -15.79 2.02 16.91
C LEU A 185 -14.47 1.86 16.14
N LEU A 186 -14.54 1.55 14.85
CA LEU A 186 -13.36 1.42 14.00
C LEU A 186 -12.59 2.74 13.88
N ASP A 187 -13.29 3.87 13.71
CA ASP A 187 -12.68 5.20 13.66
C ASP A 187 -11.90 5.49 14.93
N ARG A 188 -12.53 5.30 16.09
CA ARG A 188 -11.87 5.50 17.40
C ARG A 188 -10.72 4.53 17.62
N PHE A 189 -10.84 3.29 17.16
CA PHE A 189 -9.79 2.27 17.26
C PHE A 189 -8.55 2.68 16.47
N VAL A 190 -8.73 3.09 15.22
CA VAL A 190 -7.65 3.59 14.37
C VAL A 190 -7.04 4.86 14.97
N GLU A 191 -7.86 5.81 15.42
CA GLU A 191 -7.39 7.07 16.02
C GLU A 191 -6.56 6.85 17.29
N GLN A 192 -6.99 5.95 18.19
CA GLN A 192 -6.24 5.62 19.40
C GLN A 192 -4.83 5.12 19.07
N LYS A 193 -4.69 4.32 18.01
CA LYS A 193 -3.40 3.78 17.57
C LYS A 193 -2.52 4.82 16.90
N LEU A 194 -3.10 5.68 16.07
CA LEU A 194 -2.37 6.72 15.36
C LEU A 194 -1.95 7.89 16.24
N TYR A 195 -2.82 8.32 17.15
CA TYR A 195 -2.66 9.57 17.90
C TYR A 195 -2.40 9.36 19.39
N GLN A 196 -2.25 8.12 19.85
CA GLN A 196 -2.06 7.77 21.27
C GLN A 196 -3.15 8.34 22.21
N VAL A 197 -4.35 8.58 21.67
CA VAL A 197 -5.52 9.04 22.43
C VAL A 197 -6.13 7.87 23.19
N GLN A 198 -6.50 8.06 24.46
CA GLN A 198 -7.16 7.02 25.25
C GLN A 198 -8.68 7.10 25.09
N TYR A 199 -9.27 6.17 24.35
CA TYR A 199 -10.71 5.96 24.32
C TYR A 199 -11.10 4.74 25.18
N GLN A 200 -12.35 4.70 25.68
CA GLN A 200 -12.92 3.52 26.38
C GLN A 200 -13.37 2.44 25.38
N ILE A 201 -12.48 2.04 24.48
CA ILE A 201 -12.78 1.12 23.37
C ILE A 201 -13.23 -0.25 23.88
N ALA A 202 -12.60 -0.77 24.94
CA ALA A 202 -12.90 -2.09 25.47
C ALA A 202 -14.40 -2.26 25.81
N CYS A 203 -15.00 -1.24 26.44
CA CYS A 203 -16.42 -1.23 26.78
C CYS A 203 -17.30 -1.21 25.53
N GLN A 204 -16.94 -0.42 24.51
CA GLN A 204 -17.69 -0.35 23.25
C GLN A 204 -17.63 -1.66 22.46
N ILE A 205 -16.47 -2.33 22.47
CA ILE A 205 -16.31 -3.68 21.93
C ILE A 205 -17.25 -4.65 22.66
N ASP A 206 -17.26 -4.63 23.99
CA ASP A 206 -18.08 -5.56 24.79
C ASP A 206 -19.58 -5.36 24.51
N VAL A 207 -20.06 -4.11 24.46
CA VAL A 207 -21.45 -3.79 24.12
C VAL A 207 -21.84 -4.35 22.75
N LEU A 208 -21.01 -4.09 21.72
CA LEU A 208 -21.33 -4.51 20.36
C LEU A 208 -21.25 -6.04 20.21
N VAL A 209 -20.31 -6.70 20.90
CA VAL A 209 -20.22 -8.17 20.93
C VAL A 209 -21.43 -8.79 21.63
N GLU A 210 -21.88 -8.22 22.75
CA GLU A 210 -23.09 -8.70 23.43
C GLU A 210 -24.31 -8.57 22.51
N GLN A 211 -24.51 -7.41 21.87
CA GLN A 211 -25.58 -7.21 20.89
C GLN A 211 -25.56 -8.26 19.77
N LEU A 212 -24.39 -8.48 19.16
CA LEU A 212 -24.20 -9.53 18.15
C LEU A 212 -24.54 -10.92 18.69
N GLY A 213 -24.09 -11.24 19.91
CA GLY A 213 -24.38 -12.50 20.58
C GLY A 213 -25.87 -12.72 20.86
N TYR A 214 -26.60 -11.68 21.28
CA TYR A 214 -28.07 -11.72 21.46
C TYR A 214 -28.81 -11.98 20.15
N LEU A 215 -28.34 -11.39 19.06
CA LEU A 215 -28.89 -11.58 17.71
C LEU A 215 -28.49 -12.92 17.07
N GLN A 216 -27.77 -13.77 17.80
CA GLN A 216 -27.22 -15.04 17.31
C GLN A 216 -26.33 -14.85 16.07
N ALA A 217 -25.65 -13.70 15.98
CA ALA A 217 -24.72 -13.40 14.91
C ALA A 217 -23.54 -14.38 14.95
N THR A 218 -23.15 -14.85 13.78
CA THR A 218 -21.99 -15.69 13.58
C THR A 218 -20.75 -14.83 13.30
N PRO A 219 -19.53 -15.38 13.41
CA PRO A 219 -18.33 -14.68 12.97
C PRO A 219 -18.40 -14.20 11.51
N ARG A 220 -19.17 -14.88 10.66
CA ARG A 220 -19.43 -14.47 9.28
C ARG A 220 -20.12 -13.11 9.20
N ASP A 221 -21.15 -12.89 10.02
CA ASP A 221 -21.91 -11.63 10.02
C ASP A 221 -21.01 -10.45 10.44
N LEU A 222 -20.09 -10.69 11.38
CA LEU A 222 -19.10 -9.69 11.79
C LEU A 222 -18.09 -9.39 10.67
N VAL A 223 -17.65 -10.40 9.92
CA VAL A 223 -16.79 -10.21 8.74
C VAL A 223 -17.53 -9.44 7.63
N GLU A 224 -18.83 -9.68 7.45
CA GLU A 224 -19.68 -8.95 6.49
C GLU A 224 -19.83 -7.47 6.86
N VAL A 225 -20.07 -7.16 8.14
CA VAL A 225 -20.09 -5.77 8.63
C VAL A 225 -18.72 -5.13 8.41
N HIS A 226 -17.64 -5.80 8.81
CA HIS A 226 -16.29 -5.28 8.69
C HIS A 226 -15.88 -4.98 7.24
N SER A 227 -16.10 -5.91 6.31
CA SER A 227 -15.74 -5.73 4.90
C SER A 227 -16.54 -4.61 4.25
N ALA A 228 -17.83 -4.48 4.58
CA ALA A 228 -18.68 -3.39 4.09
C ALA A 228 -18.15 -2.01 4.52
N ILE A 229 -17.78 -1.87 5.80
CA ILE A 229 -17.22 -0.61 6.33
C ILE A 229 -15.86 -0.30 5.71
N LEU A 230 -14.96 -1.29 5.58
CA LEU A 230 -13.66 -1.08 4.92
C LEU A 230 -13.82 -0.63 3.47
N LYS A 231 -14.78 -1.19 2.73
CA LYS A 231 -15.09 -0.81 1.34
C LYS A 231 -15.58 0.64 1.24
N GLN A 232 -16.46 1.05 2.16
CA GLN A 232 -16.92 2.44 2.26
C GLN A 232 -15.78 3.41 2.61
N LYS A 233 -14.92 3.05 3.57
CA LYS A 233 -13.74 3.84 3.93
C LYS A 233 -12.75 3.94 2.79
N GLN A 234 -12.50 2.85 2.05
CA GLN A 234 -11.61 2.86 0.90
C GLN A 234 -12.09 3.80 -0.22
N ALA A 235 -13.40 3.92 -0.42
CA ALA A 235 -13.97 4.82 -1.41
C ALA A 235 -13.80 6.32 -1.06
N THR A 236 -13.56 6.64 0.22
CA THR A 236 -13.51 8.03 0.72
C THR A 236 -12.10 8.47 1.15
N LEU A 237 -11.22 7.54 1.51
CA LEU A 237 -9.91 7.83 2.09
C LEU A 237 -8.76 7.74 1.07
N GLY A 238 -7.68 8.48 1.35
CA GLY A 238 -6.42 8.32 0.64
C GLY A 238 -5.79 6.95 0.91
N HIS A 239 -4.97 6.45 -0.02
CA HIS A 239 -4.43 5.09 0.02
C HIS A 239 -3.77 4.71 1.37
N ARG A 240 -2.92 5.59 1.93
CA ARG A 240 -2.24 5.33 3.21
C ARG A 240 -3.22 5.17 4.37
N GLN A 241 -4.28 5.98 4.39
CA GLN A 241 -5.33 5.89 5.39
C GLN A 241 -6.12 4.59 5.21
N ALA A 242 -6.56 4.28 3.99
CA ALA A 242 -7.25 3.02 3.71
C ALA A 242 -6.44 1.78 4.14
N MET A 243 -5.12 1.79 3.94
CA MET A 243 -4.23 0.73 4.43
C MET A 243 -4.21 0.64 5.95
N THR A 244 -4.16 1.79 6.64
CA THR A 244 -4.20 1.84 8.10
C THR A 244 -5.50 1.24 8.65
N TYR A 245 -6.64 1.63 8.09
CA TYR A 245 -7.94 1.06 8.45
C TYR A 245 -8.00 -0.45 8.20
N THR A 246 -7.39 -0.93 7.12
CA THR A 246 -7.33 -2.36 6.81
C THR A 246 -6.49 -3.14 7.82
N ILE A 247 -5.32 -2.62 8.22
CA ILE A 247 -4.42 -3.26 9.20
C ILE A 247 -5.05 -3.22 10.59
N GLU A 248 -5.41 -2.04 11.08
CA GLU A 248 -5.93 -1.86 12.44
C GLU A 248 -7.32 -2.50 12.59
N GLY A 249 -8.15 -2.38 11.57
CA GLY A 249 -9.45 -3.02 11.53
C GLY A 249 -9.38 -4.54 11.60
N ARG A 250 -8.32 -5.17 11.08
CA ARG A 250 -8.11 -6.62 11.24
C ARG A 250 -7.91 -7.00 12.70
N TYR A 251 -7.17 -6.20 13.48
CA TYR A 251 -6.99 -6.46 14.91
C TYR A 251 -8.31 -6.33 15.67
N LEU A 252 -9.10 -5.29 15.37
CA LEU A 252 -10.44 -5.12 15.95
C LEU A 252 -11.35 -6.30 15.60
N LEU A 253 -11.38 -6.72 14.33
CA LEU A 253 -12.15 -7.88 13.87
C LEU A 253 -11.76 -9.16 14.64
N LEU A 254 -10.47 -9.45 14.76
CA LEU A 254 -9.96 -10.62 15.48
C LEU A 254 -10.33 -10.58 16.97
N GLU A 255 -10.20 -9.43 17.61
CA GLU A 255 -10.59 -9.24 19.01
C GLU A 255 -12.09 -9.52 19.22
N MET A 256 -12.93 -8.93 18.38
CA MET A 256 -14.38 -9.09 18.44
C MET A 256 -14.82 -10.54 18.15
N MET A 257 -14.20 -11.22 17.17
CA MET A 257 -14.44 -12.63 16.91
C MET A 257 -14.09 -13.50 18.12
N GLY A 258 -12.95 -13.23 18.77
CA GLY A 258 -12.53 -13.94 19.98
C GLY A 258 -13.51 -13.75 21.14
N LYS A 259 -14.00 -12.53 21.35
CA LYS A 259 -15.00 -12.22 22.38
C LYS A 259 -16.37 -12.81 22.05
N LEU A 260 -16.81 -12.78 20.80
CA LEU A 260 -18.05 -13.42 20.35
C LEU A 260 -18.00 -14.94 20.57
N ALA A 261 -16.88 -15.59 20.27
CA ALA A 261 -16.69 -17.00 20.59
C ALA A 261 -16.71 -17.25 22.12
N ALA A 262 -16.13 -16.35 22.92
CA ALA A 262 -16.20 -16.44 24.38
C ALA A 262 -17.63 -16.27 24.92
N TYR A 263 -18.43 -15.35 24.34
CA TYR A 263 -19.84 -15.20 24.63
C TYR A 263 -20.58 -16.53 24.41
N TYR A 264 -20.45 -17.13 23.23
CA TYR A 264 -21.13 -18.41 22.95
C TYR A 264 -20.68 -19.54 23.86
N ARG A 265 -19.38 -19.62 24.21
CA ARG A 265 -18.90 -20.59 25.20
C ARG A 265 -19.57 -20.38 26.56
N LYS A 266 -19.70 -19.14 27.04
CA LYS A 266 -20.33 -18.84 28.33
C LYS A 266 -21.82 -19.21 28.34
N TYR A 267 -22.56 -18.81 27.31
CA TYR A 267 -24.02 -18.94 27.28
C TYR A 267 -24.51 -20.32 26.82
N TYR A 268 -23.88 -20.96 25.82
CA TYR A 268 -24.35 -22.26 25.30
C TYR A 268 -23.75 -23.46 26.04
N ILE A 269 -22.49 -23.39 26.51
CA ILE A 269 -21.96 -24.46 27.39
C ILE A 269 -22.62 -24.37 28.79
N GLY A 270 -22.98 -23.15 29.23
CA GLY A 270 -23.78 -22.93 30.44
C GLY A 270 -25.16 -23.59 30.37
N LEU A 271 -25.88 -23.44 29.23
CA LEU A 271 -27.16 -24.09 29.00
C LEU A 271 -27.06 -25.62 28.95
N ASN A 272 -25.99 -26.18 28.37
CA ASN A 272 -25.76 -27.63 28.41
C ASN A 272 -25.53 -28.16 29.83
N LYS A 273 -24.88 -27.41 30.72
CA LYS A 273 -24.76 -27.81 32.14
C LYS A 273 -26.10 -27.78 32.87
N ILE A 274 -26.97 -26.82 32.56
CA ILE A 274 -28.33 -26.73 33.13
C ILE A 274 -29.21 -27.88 32.63
N ASN A 275 -29.17 -28.20 31.34
CA ASN A 275 -29.91 -29.32 30.75
C ASN A 275 -29.42 -30.69 31.24
N LEU A 276 -28.10 -30.86 31.44
CA LEU A 276 -27.55 -32.09 32.02
C LEU A 276 -27.97 -32.28 33.48
N ALA A 277 -28.01 -31.21 34.29
CA ALA A 277 -28.48 -31.28 35.67
C ALA A 277 -29.99 -31.57 35.78
N GLN A 278 -30.80 -30.99 34.88
CA GLN A 278 -32.24 -31.28 34.83
C GLN A 278 -32.55 -32.69 34.32
N ASN A 279 -31.81 -33.19 33.32
CA ASN A 279 -31.97 -34.57 32.84
C ASN A 279 -31.52 -35.60 33.89
N TYR A 280 -30.43 -35.34 34.61
CA TYR A 280 -30.00 -36.21 35.72
C TYR A 280 -31.05 -36.27 36.84
N ASN A 281 -31.64 -35.14 37.24
CA ASN A 281 -32.70 -35.10 38.25
C ASN A 281 -34.00 -35.80 37.79
N ASN A 282 -34.32 -35.75 36.49
CA ASN A 282 -35.48 -36.45 35.93
C ASN A 282 -35.26 -37.97 35.82
N GLU A 283 -34.04 -38.43 35.56
CA GLU A 283 -33.70 -39.87 35.54
C GLU A 283 -33.66 -40.47 36.95
N VAL A 284 -33.14 -39.74 37.94
CA VAL A 284 -33.16 -40.15 39.36
C VAL A 284 -34.60 -40.21 39.91
N SER A 285 -35.47 -39.29 39.48
CA SER A 285 -36.89 -39.30 39.87
C SER A 285 -37.67 -40.46 39.24
N ARG A 286 -37.35 -40.84 37.99
CA ARG A 286 -37.95 -42.00 37.31
C ARG A 286 -37.47 -43.35 37.85
N SER A 287 -36.19 -43.47 38.20
CA SER A 287 -35.63 -44.70 38.79
C SER A 287 -36.14 -44.96 40.22
N ASN A 288 -36.42 -43.91 41.00
CA ASN A 288 -37.05 -44.02 42.31
C ASN A 288 -38.54 -44.36 42.27
N GLN A 289 -39.24 -44.12 41.15
CA GLN A 289 -40.63 -44.55 40.98
C GLN A 289 -40.76 -46.02 40.57
N ILE A 290 -39.79 -46.56 39.83
CA ILE A 290 -39.79 -47.97 39.38
C ILE A 290 -39.37 -48.93 40.51
N SER A 291 -38.67 -48.43 41.53
CA SER A 291 -38.23 -49.25 42.68
C SER A 291 -39.26 -49.36 43.82
N ASN A 292 -40.41 -48.67 43.70
CA ASN A 292 -41.47 -48.61 44.72
C ASN A 292 -42.81 -49.23 44.25
N THR A 293 -42.78 -50.06 43.21
CA THR A 293 -43.89 -50.92 42.74
C THR A 293 -43.43 -52.36 42.66
#